data_AF-A0A9W3BBY8-F1
#
_entry.id   AF-A0A9W3BBY8-F1
#
_cell.length_a   1.000
_cell.length_b   1.000
_cell.length_c   1.000
_cell.angle_alpha   90.00
_cell.angle_beta   90.00
_cell.angle_gamma   90.00
#
_symmetry.space_group_name_H-M   'P 1'
#
loop_
_entity.id
_entity.type
_entity.pdbx_description
1 polymer ?
#
loop_
_entity_poly.entity_id
_entity_poly.type
_entity_poly.pdbx_seq_one_letter_code
_entity_poly.pdbx_strand_id
1 'polypeptide(L)'
;MKTTEEMSTLAQKETQEQINGLVLAFREEIMAELQMASDFMSQLQARVETLSKSFKKKQEEDREQELDVRTKMKQLFEKHEELSSKLENLLGQKDSLGEHDEGGEDDLRQQYGIYPGHTHFVPVDKFCLQYLPDGHRDKGLNDMMKALADLTVSVSVIRTSPHRPRFEPNTKVSYYLYNMRGSTNLRTGSGLVQQVTMITDKLCPCHECQHSDEPKDRYWKVVIITAANVVFDNTEAFHTRCKFFYDTENSPDIVLKVQGNSFNKNMNFDFSSFSCFTCDETLGNKLEERWHLYLRLKMIVNKKYIKNASKKKIKCNSFNNKCNFIN
;
A
#
# COMPACT_ATOMS: atom_id res chain seq x y z
N MET A 1 -84.88 -19.82 -51.68
CA MET A 1 -84.17 -18.64 -51.16
C MET A 1 -83.73 -19.00 -49.75
N LYS A 2 -82.45 -19.30 -49.53
CA LYS A 2 -81.92 -19.30 -48.17
C LYS A 2 -82.07 -17.87 -47.65
N THR A 3 -82.69 -17.72 -46.49
CA THR A 3 -82.92 -16.41 -45.90
C THR A 3 -81.57 -15.74 -45.63
N THR A 4 -81.49 -14.43 -45.82
CA THR A 4 -80.28 -13.61 -45.62
C THR A 4 -79.61 -13.84 -44.25
N GLU A 5 -80.40 -14.29 -43.28
CA GLU A 5 -80.01 -14.65 -41.92
C GLU A 5 -79.12 -15.91 -41.85
N GLU A 6 -79.34 -16.92 -42.70
CA GLU A 6 -78.50 -18.13 -42.78
C GLU A 6 -77.11 -17.84 -43.37
N MET A 7 -77.03 -16.91 -44.32
CA MET A 7 -75.73 -16.48 -44.88
C MET A 7 -74.92 -15.65 -43.88
N SER A 8 -75.58 -14.80 -43.10
CA SER A 8 -74.93 -14.00 -42.05
C SER A 8 -74.36 -14.89 -40.93
N THR A 9 -75.11 -15.91 -40.51
CA THR A 9 -74.66 -16.83 -39.45
C THR A 9 -73.50 -17.72 -39.91
N LEU A 10 -73.48 -18.15 -41.17
CA LEU A 10 -72.35 -18.90 -41.72
C LEU A 10 -71.07 -18.05 -41.79
N ALA A 11 -71.17 -16.80 -42.28
CA ALA A 11 -70.03 -15.89 -42.36
C ALA A 11 -69.47 -15.53 -40.96
N GLN A 12 -70.33 -15.39 -39.95
CA GLN A 12 -69.92 -15.20 -38.56
C GLN A 12 -69.16 -16.42 -38.02
N LYS A 13 -69.62 -17.64 -38.33
CA LYS A 13 -68.96 -18.87 -37.90
C LYS A 13 -67.58 -19.03 -38.52
N GLU A 14 -67.44 -18.78 -39.82
CA GLU A 14 -66.14 -18.82 -40.51
C GLU A 14 -65.17 -17.78 -39.94
N THR A 15 -65.65 -16.56 -39.69
CA THR A 15 -64.84 -15.50 -39.07
C THR A 15 -64.40 -15.90 -37.66
N GLN A 16 -65.28 -16.49 -36.86
CA GLN A 16 -64.95 -16.97 -35.51
C GLN A 16 -63.91 -18.10 -35.54
N GLU A 17 -64.01 -19.03 -36.50
CA GLU A 17 -63.03 -20.11 -36.68
C GLU A 17 -61.66 -19.55 -37.08
N GLN A 18 -61.61 -18.55 -37.98
CA GLN A 18 -60.36 -17.87 -38.35
C GLN A 18 -59.72 -17.14 -37.17
N ILE A 19 -60.52 -16.40 -36.37
CA ILE A 19 -60.03 -15.73 -35.17
C ILE A 19 -59.49 -16.74 -34.16
N ASN A 20 -60.20 -17.85 -33.92
CA ASN A 20 -59.75 -18.91 -33.02
C ASN A 20 -58.43 -19.52 -33.50
N GLY A 21 -58.27 -19.74 -34.81
CA GLY A 21 -57.01 -20.20 -35.41
C GLY A 21 -55.86 -19.22 -35.19
N LEU A 22 -56.08 -17.93 -35.42
CA LEU A 22 -55.08 -16.88 -35.17
C LEU A 22 -54.68 -16.77 -33.70
N VAL A 23 -55.66 -16.85 -32.78
CA VAL A 23 -55.40 -16.83 -31.33
C VAL A 23 -54.58 -18.05 -30.90
N LEU A 24 -54.87 -19.23 -31.45
CA LEU A 24 -54.09 -20.44 -31.17
C LEU A 24 -52.65 -20.31 -31.68
N ALA A 25 -52.45 -19.86 -32.93
CA ALA A 25 -51.11 -19.67 -33.49
C ALA A 25 -50.29 -18.63 -32.69
N PHE A 26 -50.90 -17.50 -32.35
CA PHE A 26 -50.26 -16.47 -31.52
C PHE A 26 -49.90 -16.98 -30.11
N ARG A 27 -50.78 -17.80 -29.51
CA ARG A 27 -50.50 -18.45 -28.23
C ARG A 27 -49.31 -19.41 -28.33
N GLU A 28 -49.21 -20.20 -29.40
CA GLU A 28 -48.09 -21.11 -29.63
C GLU A 28 -46.77 -20.34 -29.80
N GLU A 29 -46.77 -19.23 -30.53
CA GLU A 29 -45.61 -18.34 -30.70
C GLU A 29 -45.14 -17.75 -29.36
N ILE A 30 -46.05 -17.17 -28.56
CA ILE A 30 -45.72 -16.65 -27.23
C ILE A 30 -45.16 -17.74 -26.32
N MET A 31 -45.75 -18.94 -26.32
CA MET A 31 -45.26 -20.03 -25.48
C MET A 31 -43.87 -20.50 -25.90
N ALA A 32 -43.58 -20.51 -27.21
CA ALA A 32 -42.25 -20.81 -27.71
C ALA A 32 -41.22 -19.75 -27.30
N GLU A 33 -41.55 -18.46 -27.38
CA GLU A 33 -40.68 -17.36 -26.92
C GLU A 33 -40.43 -17.42 -25.40
N LEU A 34 -41.48 -17.66 -24.60
CA LEU A 34 -41.36 -17.81 -23.15
C LEU A 34 -40.47 -19.01 -22.80
N GLN A 35 -40.59 -20.12 -23.52
CA GLN A 35 -39.71 -21.28 -23.32
C GLN A 35 -38.25 -20.95 -23.66
N MET A 36 -38.00 -20.29 -24.80
CA MET A 36 -36.64 -19.86 -25.17
C MET A 36 -36.03 -18.91 -24.13
N ALA A 37 -36.81 -17.96 -23.60
CA ALA A 37 -36.35 -17.05 -22.56
C ALA A 37 -36.04 -17.79 -21.24
N SER A 38 -36.88 -18.76 -20.86
CA SER A 38 -36.66 -19.61 -19.70
C SER A 38 -35.37 -20.44 -19.82
N ASP A 39 -35.12 -21.02 -21.00
CA ASP A 39 -33.92 -21.80 -21.27
C ASP A 39 -32.66 -20.91 -21.24
N PHE A 40 -32.74 -19.71 -21.80
CA PHE A 40 -31.66 -18.73 -21.74
C PHE A 40 -31.32 -18.32 -20.30
N MET A 41 -32.33 -18.03 -19.47
CA MET A 41 -32.13 -17.68 -18.06
C MET A 41 -31.50 -18.83 -17.27
N SER A 42 -31.92 -20.07 -17.54
CA SER A 42 -31.35 -21.27 -16.93
C SER A 42 -29.87 -21.44 -17.29
N GLN A 43 -29.51 -21.21 -18.57
CA GLN A 43 -28.11 -21.22 -19.02
C GLN A 43 -27.29 -20.11 -18.37
N LEU A 44 -27.84 -18.90 -18.24
CA LEU A 44 -27.17 -17.77 -17.59
C LEU A 44 -26.89 -18.07 -16.11
N GLN A 45 -27.87 -18.63 -15.40
CA GLN A 45 -27.72 -19.04 -14.00
C GLN A 45 -26.61 -20.09 -13.84
N ALA A 46 -26.58 -21.12 -14.70
CA ALA A 46 -25.54 -22.14 -14.68
C ALA A 46 -24.12 -21.56 -14.93
N ARG A 47 -24.00 -20.56 -15.81
CA ARG A 47 -22.73 -19.85 -16.05
C ARG A 47 -22.30 -19.03 -14.84
N VAL A 48 -23.22 -18.33 -14.18
CA VAL A 48 -22.95 -17.56 -12.95
C VAL A 48 -22.46 -18.48 -11.82
N GLU A 49 -23.11 -19.64 -11.64
CA GLU A 49 -22.70 -20.62 -10.63
C GLU A 49 -21.32 -21.21 -10.94
N THR A 50 -21.02 -21.47 -12.22
CA THR A 50 -19.70 -21.96 -12.65
C THR A 50 -18.61 -20.93 -12.39
N LEU A 51 -18.86 -19.66 -12.73
CA LEU A 51 -17.93 -18.56 -12.45
C LEU A 51 -17.70 -18.37 -10.95
N SER A 52 -18.77 -18.40 -10.15
CA SER A 52 -18.70 -18.32 -8.69
C SER A 52 -17.84 -19.44 -8.09
N LYS A 53 -18.04 -20.69 -8.54
CA LYS A 53 -17.21 -21.84 -8.12
C LYS A 53 -15.74 -21.66 -8.50
N SER A 54 -15.46 -21.16 -9.72
CA SER A 54 -14.09 -20.91 -10.18
C SER A 54 -13.37 -19.81 -9.36
N PHE A 55 -14.11 -18.76 -8.99
CA PHE A 55 -13.58 -17.67 -8.17
C PHE A 55 -13.25 -18.15 -6.74
N LYS A 56 -14.14 -18.93 -6.13
CA LYS A 56 -13.90 -19.55 -4.81
C LYS A 56 -12.69 -20.48 -4.83
N LYS A 57 -12.55 -21.31 -5.86
CA LYS A 57 -11.39 -22.20 -6.01
C LYS A 57 -10.09 -21.41 -6.10
N LYS A 58 -10.06 -20.36 -6.93
CA LYS A 58 -8.88 -19.49 -7.06
C LYS A 58 -8.54 -18.77 -5.74
N GLN A 59 -9.56 -18.31 -5.01
CA GLN A 59 -9.36 -17.68 -3.70
C GLN A 59 -8.71 -18.63 -2.69
N GLU A 60 -9.08 -19.92 -2.70
CA GLU A 60 -8.46 -20.93 -1.84
C GLU A 60 -7.02 -21.23 -2.26
N GLU A 61 -6.75 -21.37 -3.57
CA GLU A 61 -5.39 -21.52 -4.10
C GLU A 61 -4.48 -20.34 -3.72
N ASP A 62 -4.98 -19.10 -3.85
CA ASP A 62 -4.26 -17.90 -3.45
C ASP A 62 -3.98 -17.88 -1.92
N ARG A 63 -4.93 -18.37 -1.11
CA ARG A 63 -4.80 -18.47 0.36
C ARG A 63 -3.78 -19.53 0.78
N GLU A 64 -3.76 -20.70 0.13
CA GLU A 64 -2.75 -21.74 0.36
C GLU A 64 -1.35 -21.24 -0.02
N GLN A 65 -1.24 -20.52 -1.14
CA GLN A 65 0.03 -19.91 -1.56
C GLN A 65 0.53 -18.86 -0.56
N GLU A 66 -0.37 -18.03 -0.02
CA GLU A 66 -0.01 -17.06 1.03
C GLU A 66 0.49 -17.75 2.30
N LEU A 67 -0.14 -18.86 2.70
CA LEU A 67 0.28 -19.64 3.87
C LEU A 67 1.66 -20.29 3.69
N ASP A 68 1.96 -20.80 2.49
CA ASP A 68 3.29 -21.34 2.15
C ASP A 68 4.36 -20.23 2.21
N VAL A 69 4.08 -19.06 1.63
CA VAL A 69 4.99 -17.90 1.69
C VAL A 69 5.24 -17.47 3.13
N ARG A 70 4.19 -17.36 3.95
CA ARG A 70 4.29 -17.01 5.37
C ARG A 70 5.14 -18.03 6.14
N THR A 71 4.97 -19.32 5.84
CA THR A 71 5.75 -20.40 6.47
C THR A 71 7.22 -20.33 6.10
N LYS A 72 7.55 -20.15 4.81
CA LYS A 72 8.93 -19.96 4.34
C LYS A 72 9.57 -18.72 4.93
N MET A 73 8.82 -17.63 5.05
CA MET A 73 9.29 -16.39 5.66
C MET A 73 9.60 -16.59 7.15
N LYS A 74 8.78 -17.35 7.89
CA LYS A 74 9.08 -17.74 9.27
C LYS A 74 10.37 -18.55 9.39
N GLN A 75 10.57 -19.55 8.53
CA GLN A 75 11.81 -20.34 8.50
C GLN A 75 13.06 -19.49 8.20
N LEU A 76 12.93 -18.50 7.30
CA LEU A 76 14.01 -17.55 7.02
C LEU A 76 14.35 -16.69 8.24
N PHE A 77 13.36 -16.27 9.03
CA PHE A 77 13.60 -15.53 10.28
C PHE A 77 14.30 -16.38 11.33
N GLU A 78 13.85 -17.61 11.55
CA GLU A 78 14.48 -18.54 12.48
C GLU A 78 15.96 -18.77 12.11
N LYS A 79 16.25 -18.93 10.81
CA LYS A 79 17.62 -19.06 10.32
C LYS A 79 18.44 -17.77 10.46
N HIS A 80 17.83 -16.60 10.26
CA HIS A 80 18.47 -15.31 10.45
C HIS A 80 18.86 -15.09 11.92
N GLU A 81 17.98 -15.45 12.85
CA GLU A 81 18.24 -15.38 14.28
C GLU A 81 19.38 -16.33 14.69
N GLU A 82 19.41 -17.56 14.17
CA GLU A 82 20.51 -18.50 14.35
C GLU A 82 21.86 -17.92 13.86
N LEU A 83 21.86 -17.31 12.67
CA LEU A 83 23.07 -16.69 12.10
C LEU A 83 23.51 -15.45 12.88
N SER A 84 22.57 -14.63 13.34
CA SER A 84 22.85 -13.44 14.16
C SER A 84 23.49 -13.83 15.48
N SER A 85 22.95 -14.85 16.16
CA SER A 85 23.55 -15.39 17.38
C SER A 85 24.96 -15.95 17.15
N LYS A 86 25.20 -16.63 16.01
CA LYS A 86 26.55 -17.08 15.62
C LYS A 86 27.50 -15.89 15.41
N LEU A 87 27.03 -14.81 14.79
CA LEU A 87 27.84 -13.62 14.56
C LEU A 87 28.19 -12.90 15.86
N GLU A 88 27.23 -12.73 16.78
CA GLU A 88 27.49 -12.14 18.09
C GLU A 88 28.52 -12.95 18.89
N ASN A 89 28.47 -14.28 18.84
CA ASN A 89 29.47 -15.13 19.49
C ASN A 89 30.88 -14.95 18.89
N LEU A 90 30.98 -14.64 17.60
CA LEU A 90 32.26 -14.34 16.94
C LEU A 90 32.76 -12.92 17.27
N LEU A 91 31.86 -11.95 17.31
CA LEU A 91 32.18 -10.55 17.61
C LEU A 91 32.45 -10.33 19.09
N GLY A 92 31.84 -11.08 20.02
CA GLY A 92 32.14 -10.99 21.45
C GLY A 92 33.60 -11.31 21.83
N GLN A 93 34.44 -11.76 20.87
CA GLN A 93 35.89 -11.91 21.04
C GLN A 93 36.70 -10.68 20.61
N LYS A 94 36.05 -9.69 20.01
CA LYS A 94 36.61 -8.39 19.60
C LYS A 94 35.63 -7.32 20.04
N ASP A 95 35.89 -6.68 21.17
CA ASP A 95 35.95 -5.22 21.22
C ASP A 95 35.91 -4.73 22.68
N SER A 96 37.06 -4.17 23.05
CA SER A 96 37.16 -3.05 23.97
C SER A 96 37.48 -1.85 23.09
N LEU A 97 36.81 -0.72 23.36
CA LEU A 97 36.97 0.64 22.80
C LEU A 97 35.95 1.06 21.74
N GLY A 98 35.17 2.08 22.10
CA GLY A 98 34.42 2.92 21.16
C GLY A 98 33.16 3.54 21.78
N GLU A 99 33.31 4.66 22.47
CA GLU A 99 32.18 5.54 22.83
C GLU A 99 31.69 6.26 21.56
N HIS A 100 30.39 6.19 21.28
CA HIS A 100 29.76 6.86 20.14
C HIS A 100 28.96 8.09 20.59
N ASP A 101 29.18 9.18 19.85
CA ASP A 101 28.69 10.54 20.10
C ASP A 101 27.24 10.76 19.63
N GLU A 102 26.51 11.64 20.33
CA GLU A 102 25.05 11.82 20.29
C GLU A 102 24.63 12.96 19.32
N GLY A 103 24.85 12.81 18.01
CA GLY A 103 24.45 13.78 16.99
C GLY A 103 23.10 13.46 16.32
N GLY A 104 22.11 14.36 16.42
CA GLY A 104 20.82 14.26 15.70
C GLY A 104 20.96 14.49 14.18
N GLU A 105 19.97 14.09 13.37
CA GLU A 105 20.07 14.12 11.89
C GLU A 105 20.36 15.50 11.25
N ASP A 106 20.05 16.62 11.93
CA ASP A 106 20.46 17.96 11.44
C ASP A 106 21.95 18.24 11.69
N ASP A 107 22.51 17.69 12.77
CA ASP A 107 23.95 17.67 13.02
C ASP A 107 24.64 16.64 12.11
N LEU A 108 23.93 15.61 11.63
CA LEU A 108 24.50 14.68 10.64
C LEU A 108 24.85 15.36 9.31
N ARG A 109 24.22 16.48 8.94
CA ARG A 109 24.60 17.24 7.72
C ARG A 109 25.87 18.06 7.91
N GLN A 110 26.21 18.47 9.13
CA GLN A 110 27.41 19.28 9.44
C GLN A 110 28.57 18.45 10.02
N GLN A 111 28.26 17.48 10.87
CA GLN A 111 29.22 16.64 11.61
C GLN A 111 29.64 15.41 10.80
N TYR A 112 28.74 14.85 9.98
CA TYR A 112 29.06 13.82 9.01
C TYR A 112 28.96 14.43 7.63
N GLY A 113 30.06 15.04 7.19
CA GLY A 113 30.29 15.15 5.76
C GLY A 113 30.14 13.75 5.17
N ILE A 114 28.95 13.48 4.64
CA ILE A 114 28.63 12.52 3.60
C ILE A 114 29.19 11.13 3.90
N TYR A 115 28.34 10.13 4.17
CA TYR A 115 28.70 8.71 4.05
C TYR A 115 29.79 8.54 2.98
N PRO A 116 31.06 8.24 3.36
CA PRO A 116 32.19 8.51 2.47
C PRO A 116 31.95 7.84 1.11
N GLY A 117 31.70 8.65 0.07
CA GLY A 117 31.26 8.18 -1.25
C GLY A 117 29.93 8.72 -1.79
N HIS A 118 29.09 9.38 -0.97
CA HIS A 118 27.78 9.91 -1.39
C HIS A 118 27.77 11.43 -1.63
N THR A 119 28.84 11.98 -2.23
CA THR A 119 29.00 13.44 -2.43
C THR A 119 28.05 14.04 -3.46
N HIS A 120 27.37 13.19 -4.24
CA HIS A 120 26.53 13.59 -5.37
C HIS A 120 25.04 13.43 -5.03
N PHE A 121 24.56 14.16 -4.04
CA PHE A 121 23.12 14.27 -3.80
C PHE A 121 22.45 14.99 -4.98
N VAL A 122 21.42 14.37 -5.55
CA VAL A 122 20.62 14.94 -6.63
C VAL A 122 19.25 15.30 -6.07
N PRO A 123 18.93 16.60 -5.96
CA PRO A 123 17.60 17.06 -5.58
C PRO A 123 16.49 16.45 -6.46
N VAL A 124 15.32 16.19 -5.88
CA VAL A 124 14.21 15.47 -6.54
C VAL A 124 13.72 16.19 -7.81
N ASP A 125 13.72 17.52 -7.80
CA ASP A 125 13.37 18.38 -8.94
C ASP A 125 14.38 18.22 -10.11
N LYS A 126 15.65 17.99 -9.78
CA LYS A 126 16.74 17.74 -10.74
C LYS A 126 16.87 16.27 -11.14
N PHE A 127 16.28 15.35 -10.36
CA PHE A 127 16.34 13.93 -10.66
C PHE A 127 15.62 13.60 -11.97
N CYS A 128 16.30 12.84 -12.82
CA CYS A 128 15.84 12.49 -14.16
C CYS A 128 16.42 11.15 -14.60
N LEU A 129 15.95 10.65 -15.75
CA LEU A 129 16.33 9.34 -16.30
C LEU A 129 17.85 9.13 -16.44
N GLN A 130 18.64 10.18 -16.65
CA GLN A 130 20.08 10.06 -16.84
C GLN A 130 20.82 9.66 -15.56
N TYR A 131 20.25 9.95 -14.40
CA TYR A 131 20.77 9.56 -13.09
C TYR A 131 20.50 8.08 -12.76
N LEU A 132 19.67 7.40 -13.55
CA LEU A 132 19.47 5.96 -13.42
C LEU A 132 20.58 5.19 -14.17
N PRO A 133 21.01 4.03 -13.63
CA PRO A 133 21.93 3.14 -14.34
C PRO A 133 21.38 2.77 -15.72
N ASP A 134 22.25 2.56 -16.73
CA ASP A 134 21.85 2.39 -18.14
C ASP A 134 20.72 1.36 -18.35
N GLY A 135 20.80 0.19 -17.71
CA GLY A 135 19.76 -0.86 -17.78
C GLY A 135 18.45 -0.54 -17.04
N HIS A 136 18.42 0.57 -16.31
CA HIS A 136 17.31 1.04 -15.47
C HIS A 136 16.79 2.42 -15.88
N ARG A 137 17.24 2.98 -17.01
CA ARG A 137 16.71 4.25 -17.57
C ARG A 137 15.30 4.07 -18.14
N ASP A 138 14.37 3.71 -17.27
CA ASP A 138 12.97 3.45 -17.58
C ASP A 138 12.10 4.60 -17.07
N LYS A 139 11.23 5.13 -17.95
CA LYS A 139 10.33 6.22 -17.59
C LYS A 139 9.42 5.85 -16.42
N GLY A 140 8.89 4.62 -16.39
CA GLY A 140 8.04 4.15 -15.29
C GLY A 140 8.77 4.13 -13.94
N LEU A 141 10.03 3.68 -13.92
CA LEU A 141 10.88 3.68 -12.73
C LEU A 141 11.20 5.10 -12.26
N ASN A 142 11.59 6.00 -13.16
CA ASN A 142 11.83 7.41 -12.84
C ASN A 142 10.58 8.08 -12.25
N ASP A 143 9.43 7.89 -12.89
CA ASP A 143 8.17 8.47 -12.44
C ASP A 143 7.74 7.88 -11.09
N MET A 144 8.00 6.58 -10.86
CA MET A 144 7.73 5.92 -9.58
C MET A 144 8.59 6.51 -8.46
N MET A 145 9.87 6.78 -8.72
CA MET A 145 10.77 7.39 -7.74
C MET A 145 10.33 8.81 -7.38
N LYS A 146 9.88 9.61 -8.35
CA LYS A 146 9.32 10.95 -8.09
C LYS A 146 8.04 10.88 -7.25
N ALA A 147 7.13 9.96 -7.59
CA ALA A 147 5.92 9.76 -6.79
C ALA A 147 6.24 9.26 -5.36
N LEU A 148 7.28 8.45 -5.20
CA LEU A 148 7.75 8.00 -3.89
C LEU A 148 8.34 9.16 -3.07
N ALA A 149 9.11 10.05 -3.71
CA ALA A 149 9.66 11.25 -3.08
C ALA A 149 8.53 12.17 -2.58
N ASP A 150 7.49 12.40 -3.38
CA ASP A 150 6.31 13.18 -2.98
C ASP A 150 5.57 12.61 -1.75
N LEU A 151 5.68 11.29 -1.53
CA LEU A 151 5.07 10.58 -0.38
C LEU A 151 6.03 10.42 0.81
N THR A 152 7.30 10.79 0.64
CA THR A 152 8.28 10.76 1.72
C THR A 152 8.07 11.96 2.64
N VAL A 153 8.11 11.75 3.94
CA VAL A 153 7.84 12.77 4.96
C VAL A 153 9.04 12.91 5.89
N SER A 154 9.29 14.14 6.35
CA SER A 154 10.23 14.38 7.44
C SER A 154 9.46 14.25 8.76
N VAL A 155 9.96 13.40 9.65
CA VAL A 155 9.33 13.06 10.92
C VAL A 155 10.13 13.71 12.03
N SER A 156 9.56 14.73 12.68
CA SER A 156 10.17 15.42 13.81
C SER A 156 9.51 14.98 15.11
N VAL A 157 10.30 14.50 16.06
CA VAL A 157 9.81 14.00 17.36
C VAL A 157 10.47 14.79 18.47
N ILE A 158 9.66 15.38 19.35
CA ILE A 158 10.21 16.24 20.42
C ILE A 158 10.44 15.46 21.71
N ARG A 159 9.79 14.31 21.89
CA ARG A 159 9.84 13.54 23.15
C ARG A 159 10.38 12.13 22.93
N THR A 160 11.32 11.74 23.79
CA THR A 160 11.79 10.35 23.87
C THR A 160 10.98 9.63 24.93
N SER A 161 10.36 8.51 24.58
CA SER A 161 9.47 7.79 25.48
C SER A 161 10.22 7.22 26.68
N PRO A 162 9.67 7.32 27.91
CA PRO A 162 10.22 6.62 29.07
C PRO A 162 10.16 5.09 28.94
N HIS A 163 9.37 4.57 27.98
CA HIS A 163 9.12 3.14 27.79
C HIS A 163 10.06 2.49 26.77
N ARG A 164 11.04 3.20 26.18
CA ARG A 164 12.07 2.55 25.35
C ARG A 164 12.77 1.45 26.16
N PRO A 165 12.99 0.26 25.58
CA PRO A 165 13.61 -0.86 26.28
C PRO A 165 15.08 -0.60 26.46
N ARG A 166 15.70 -1.30 27.42
CA ARG A 166 17.15 -1.21 27.63
C ARG A 166 17.96 -1.81 26.50
N PHE A 167 17.47 -2.90 25.93
CA PHE A 167 18.15 -3.67 24.91
C PHE A 167 17.25 -3.87 23.69
N GLU A 168 17.87 -4.08 22.53
CA GLU A 168 17.15 -4.56 21.36
C GLU A 168 16.54 -5.96 21.61
N PRO A 169 15.47 -6.35 20.90
CA PRO A 169 14.86 -7.66 21.07
C PRO A 169 15.89 -8.78 20.88
N ASN A 170 15.97 -9.68 21.86
CA ASN A 170 16.84 -10.87 21.83
C ASN A 170 18.35 -10.59 21.78
N THR A 171 18.82 -9.37 22.04
CA THR A 171 20.25 -9.05 22.10
C THR A 171 20.65 -8.43 23.45
N LYS A 172 21.94 -8.16 23.63
CA LYS A 172 22.47 -7.33 24.73
C LYS A 172 22.86 -5.93 24.27
N VAL A 173 22.60 -5.59 23.01
CA VAL A 173 22.90 -4.29 22.42
C VAL A 173 21.92 -3.27 22.98
N SER A 174 22.40 -2.10 23.41
CA SER A 174 21.53 -1.07 23.96
C SER A 174 20.59 -0.52 22.89
N TYR A 175 19.31 -0.35 23.24
CA TYR A 175 18.35 0.19 22.29
C TYR A 175 18.61 1.66 21.99
N TYR A 176 18.44 2.07 20.74
CA TYR A 176 18.63 3.44 20.28
C TYR A 176 17.86 4.45 21.17
N LEU A 177 18.57 5.46 21.68
CA LEU A 177 18.09 6.52 22.59
C LEU A 177 17.57 6.03 23.95
N TYR A 178 17.96 4.83 24.41
CA TYR A 178 17.59 4.34 25.74
C TYR A 178 18.05 5.26 26.89
N ASN A 179 19.24 5.84 26.78
CA ASN A 179 19.77 6.74 27.82
C ASN A 179 19.09 8.11 27.81
N MET A 180 18.40 8.45 26.72
CA MET A 180 17.70 9.72 26.54
C MET A 180 16.21 9.63 26.89
N ARG A 181 15.76 8.55 27.53
CA ARG A 181 14.35 8.36 27.91
C ARG A 181 13.82 9.50 28.76
N GLY A 182 12.64 10.02 28.39
CA GLY A 182 12.02 11.16 29.06
C GLY A 182 12.55 12.53 28.63
N SER A 183 13.63 12.59 27.85
CA SER A 183 14.17 13.84 27.31
C SER A 183 13.19 14.49 26.31
N THR A 184 13.37 15.79 26.13
CA THR A 184 12.64 16.63 25.17
C THR A 184 13.52 17.13 24.02
N ASN A 185 14.57 16.37 23.69
CA ASN A 185 15.47 16.75 22.60
C ASN A 185 14.76 16.51 21.26
N LEU A 186 14.76 17.53 20.41
CA LEU A 186 14.24 17.41 19.05
C LEU A 186 15.12 16.42 18.29
N ARG A 187 14.46 15.45 17.66
CA ARG A 187 15.10 14.51 16.76
C ARG A 187 14.27 14.36 15.50
N THR A 188 14.96 14.10 14.41
CA THR A 188 14.37 13.98 13.08
C THR A 188 14.61 12.59 12.52
N GLY A 189 13.77 12.21 11.56
CA GLY A 189 13.82 10.96 10.82
C GLY A 189 13.06 11.10 9.52
N SER A 190 13.07 10.05 8.71
CA SER A 190 12.25 9.96 7.49
C SER A 190 11.12 8.95 7.65
N GLY A 191 9.97 9.24 7.05
CA GLY A 191 8.84 8.34 6.96
C GLY A 191 8.28 8.27 5.55
N LEU A 192 7.33 7.37 5.34
CA LEU A 192 6.63 7.19 4.07
C LEU A 192 5.12 7.15 4.30
N VAL A 193 4.37 7.89 3.48
CA VAL A 193 2.91 7.75 3.41
C VAL A 193 2.57 6.38 2.84
N GLN A 194 2.05 5.50 3.70
CA GLN A 194 1.66 4.14 3.34
C GLN A 194 0.25 4.08 2.74
N GLN A 195 -0.66 4.90 3.27
CA GLN A 195 -2.06 4.91 2.85
C GLN A 195 -2.68 6.29 3.05
N VAL A 196 -3.54 6.68 2.10
CA VAL A 196 -4.38 7.88 2.19
C VAL A 196 -5.82 7.43 1.98
N THR A 197 -6.71 7.82 2.89
CA THR A 197 -8.14 7.46 2.80
C THR A 197 -8.98 8.70 3.09
N MET A 198 -9.82 9.10 2.13
CA MET A 198 -10.87 10.10 2.38
C MET A 198 -11.98 9.49 3.24
N ILE A 199 -12.42 10.24 4.24
CA ILE A 199 -13.51 9.88 5.14
C ILE A 199 -14.58 10.96 5.03
N THR A 200 -15.81 10.54 4.78
CA THR A 200 -17.03 11.36 4.80
C THR A 200 -17.91 10.95 5.97
N ASP A 201 -18.92 11.77 6.27
CA ASP A 201 -19.98 11.46 7.22
C ASP A 201 -19.50 11.31 8.68
N LYS A 202 -18.32 11.87 9.00
CA LYS A 202 -17.75 11.92 10.34
C LYS A 202 -17.05 13.25 10.56
N LEU A 203 -17.17 13.81 11.76
CA LEU A 203 -16.44 15.02 12.12
C LEU A 203 -14.93 14.77 12.10
N CYS A 204 -14.19 15.72 11.53
CA CYS A 204 -12.75 15.65 11.38
C CYS A 204 -12.06 15.69 12.75
N PRO A 205 -11.18 14.72 13.06
CA PRO A 205 -10.45 14.72 14.33
C PRO A 205 -9.23 15.66 14.32
N CYS A 206 -8.97 16.42 13.24
CA CYS A 206 -7.84 17.35 13.19
C CYS A 206 -7.91 18.40 14.29
N HIS A 207 -6.75 18.92 14.71
CA HIS A 207 -6.66 19.83 15.86
C HIS A 207 -7.49 21.09 15.64
N GLU A 208 -7.52 21.59 14.40
CA GLU A 208 -8.28 22.76 14.01
C GLU A 208 -9.79 22.51 14.11
N CYS A 209 -10.28 21.37 13.62
CA CYS A 209 -11.70 21.01 13.69
C CYS A 209 -12.16 20.67 15.12
N GLN A 210 -11.29 20.09 15.97
CA GLN A 210 -11.64 19.81 17.37
C GLN A 210 -11.95 21.06 18.20
N HIS A 211 -11.43 22.22 17.79
CA HIS A 211 -11.62 23.50 18.48
C HIS A 211 -12.47 24.48 17.66
N SER A 212 -13.05 24.04 16.54
CA SER A 212 -13.90 24.86 15.69
C SER A 212 -15.37 24.61 16.02
N ASP A 213 -16.18 25.67 15.97
CA ASP A 213 -17.65 25.56 16.05
C ASP A 213 -18.26 24.95 14.76
N GLU A 214 -17.48 24.91 13.67
CA GLU A 214 -17.86 24.36 12.36
C GLU A 214 -16.90 23.24 11.92
N PRO A 215 -16.84 22.11 12.65
CA PRO A 215 -15.97 21.00 12.29
C PRO A 215 -16.34 20.46 10.90
N LYS A 216 -15.32 20.21 10.08
CA LYS A 216 -15.52 19.61 8.74
C LYS A 216 -15.93 18.15 8.88
N ASP A 217 -16.87 17.72 8.06
CA ASP A 217 -17.38 16.34 7.97
C ASP A 217 -16.69 15.49 6.88
N ARG A 218 -15.77 16.13 6.13
CA ARG A 218 -14.89 15.54 5.14
C ARG A 218 -13.43 15.78 5.50
N TYR A 219 -12.64 14.71 5.53
CA TYR A 219 -11.21 14.77 5.84
C TYR A 219 -10.45 13.56 5.32
N TRP A 220 -9.12 13.62 5.37
CA TRP A 220 -8.24 12.53 4.96
C TRP A 220 -7.50 11.96 6.18
N LYS A 221 -7.50 10.62 6.28
CA LYS A 221 -6.60 9.88 7.16
C LYS A 221 -5.35 9.50 6.39
N VAL A 222 -4.20 9.93 6.89
CA VAL A 222 -2.88 9.67 6.28
C VAL A 222 -2.10 8.74 7.21
N VAL A 223 -1.89 7.49 6.79
CA VAL A 223 -1.10 6.51 7.52
C VAL A 223 0.35 6.64 7.10
N ILE A 224 1.23 6.90 8.06
CA ILE A 224 2.67 7.07 7.86
C ILE A 224 3.38 5.89 8.50
N ILE A 225 4.37 5.35 7.80
CA ILE A 225 5.30 4.36 8.34
C ILE A 225 6.68 5.00 8.49
N THR A 226 7.39 4.60 9.53
CA THR A 226 8.77 5.04 9.82
C THR A 226 9.48 3.93 10.59
N ALA A 227 10.73 4.16 10.95
CA ALA A 227 11.45 3.24 11.80
C ALA A 227 10.97 3.31 13.27
N ALA A 228 10.95 2.18 13.98
CA ALA A 228 10.55 2.13 15.39
C ALA A 228 11.53 2.87 16.30
N ASN A 229 12.80 2.94 15.90
CA ASN A 229 13.81 3.76 16.54
C ASN A 229 13.52 5.28 16.39
N VAL A 230 12.81 5.71 15.33
CA VAL A 230 12.33 7.10 15.12
C VAL A 230 11.03 7.35 15.90
N VAL A 231 10.02 6.48 15.83
CA VAL A 231 8.82 6.63 16.68
C VAL A 231 8.51 5.31 17.36
N PHE A 232 8.74 5.26 18.67
CA PHE A 232 8.74 4.03 19.44
C PHE A 232 7.38 3.67 20.04
N ASP A 233 6.55 4.63 20.44
CA ASP A 233 5.23 4.35 21.03
C ASP A 233 4.26 5.53 20.88
N ASN A 234 3.06 5.40 21.46
CA ASN A 234 2.05 6.45 21.49
C ASN A 234 2.55 7.76 22.13
N THR A 235 3.43 7.69 23.13
CA THR A 235 3.97 8.89 23.79
C THR A 235 4.80 9.69 22.81
N GLU A 236 5.67 9.03 22.03
CA GLU A 236 6.47 9.70 21.00
C GLU A 236 5.60 10.15 19.83
N ALA A 237 4.69 9.28 19.38
CA ALA A 237 3.78 9.56 18.28
C ALA A 237 2.98 10.84 18.54
N PHE A 238 2.41 11.01 19.74
CA PHE A 238 1.67 12.23 20.11
C PHE A 238 2.50 13.52 20.05
N HIS A 239 3.82 13.42 20.24
CA HIS A 239 4.75 14.55 20.15
C HIS A 239 5.49 14.59 18.80
N THR A 240 4.94 13.94 17.78
CA THR A 240 5.49 13.87 16.43
C THR A 240 4.79 14.85 15.49
N ARG A 241 5.59 15.48 14.63
CA ARG A 241 5.16 16.36 13.54
C ARG A 241 5.70 15.80 12.22
N CYS A 242 4.87 15.78 11.19
CA CYS A 242 5.26 15.30 9.86
C CYS A 242 5.23 16.46 8.87
N LYS A 243 6.39 16.77 8.29
CA LYS A 243 6.55 17.78 7.25
C LYS A 243 6.53 17.13 5.87
N PHE A 244 5.70 17.67 4.98
CA PHE A 244 5.50 17.17 3.61
C PHE A 244 6.17 18.08 2.58
N PHE A 245 6.49 17.52 1.41
CA PHE A 245 7.02 18.24 0.24
C PHE A 245 8.23 19.13 0.52
N TYR A 246 9.14 18.69 1.39
CA TYR A 246 10.28 19.45 1.92
C TYR A 246 11.53 19.39 1.03
N ASP A 247 11.37 19.16 -0.27
CA ASP A 247 12.47 18.92 -1.21
C ASP A 247 13.35 20.15 -1.48
N THR A 248 12.86 21.37 -1.20
CA THR A 248 13.55 22.63 -1.46
C THR A 248 13.46 23.58 -0.26
N GLU A 249 14.37 24.55 -0.17
CA GLU A 249 14.33 25.58 0.89
C GLU A 249 13.05 26.43 0.86
N ASN A 250 12.46 26.59 -0.33
CA ASN A 250 11.21 27.35 -0.54
C ASN A 250 9.95 26.47 -0.45
N SER A 251 10.10 25.20 -0.04
CA SER A 251 8.97 24.30 0.10
C SER A 251 7.98 24.79 1.16
N PRO A 252 6.66 24.63 0.94
CA PRO A 252 5.67 25.06 1.91
C PRO A 252 5.84 24.27 3.21
N ASP A 253 5.69 24.94 4.35
CA ASP A 253 5.80 24.31 5.67
C ASP A 253 4.48 23.60 6.04
N ILE A 254 4.17 22.55 5.28
CA ILE A 254 2.97 21.73 5.49
C ILE A 254 3.27 20.71 6.57
N VAL A 255 2.76 20.96 7.78
CA VAL A 255 3.04 20.14 8.96
C VAL A 255 1.76 19.54 9.54
N LEU A 256 1.66 18.21 9.54
CA LEU A 256 0.60 17.49 10.24
C LEU A 256 1.08 17.03 11.61
N LYS A 257 0.20 17.13 12.61
CA LYS A 257 0.40 16.53 13.93
C LYS A 257 -0.25 15.15 13.94
N VAL A 258 0.43 14.20 14.56
CA VAL A 258 -0.15 12.88 14.83
C VAL A 258 -1.25 13.04 15.87
N GLN A 259 -2.36 12.33 15.69
CA GLN A 259 -3.49 12.41 16.61
C GLN A 259 -4.12 11.04 16.86
N GLY A 260 -4.75 10.92 18.02
CA GLY A 260 -5.41 9.70 18.46
C GLY A 260 -4.44 8.58 18.82
N ASN A 261 -5.00 7.44 19.20
CA ASN A 261 -4.25 6.25 19.65
C ASN A 261 -3.95 5.27 18.51
N SER A 262 -3.86 5.77 17.27
CA SER A 262 -3.56 4.93 16.10
C SER A 262 -2.05 4.80 15.93
N PHE A 263 -1.42 3.99 16.79
CA PHE A 263 -0.01 3.63 16.68
C PHE A 263 0.14 2.12 16.70
N ASN A 264 1.00 1.60 15.82
CA ASN A 264 1.39 0.19 15.79
C ASN A 264 2.90 0.12 15.53
N LYS A 265 3.59 -0.79 16.22
CA LYS A 265 5.01 -1.08 15.99
C LYS A 265 5.29 -2.55 15.89
N ASN A 266 6.36 -2.87 15.17
CA ASN A 266 7.02 -4.15 15.19
C ASN A 266 8.52 -3.93 15.36
N MET A 267 9.03 -4.21 16.55
CA MET A 267 10.43 -3.98 16.88
C MET A 267 11.39 -4.90 16.12
N ASN A 268 10.95 -6.10 15.72
CA ASN A 268 11.81 -7.05 15.00
C ASN A 268 12.12 -6.57 13.57
N PHE A 269 11.31 -5.65 13.03
CA PHE A 269 11.50 -5.05 11.71
C PHE A 269 11.92 -3.59 11.78
N ASP A 270 12.23 -3.08 12.99
CA ASP A 270 12.39 -1.67 13.26
C ASP A 270 11.30 -0.83 12.57
N PHE A 271 10.04 -1.25 12.71
CA PHE A 271 8.92 -0.67 11.98
C PHE A 271 7.93 -0.03 12.95
N SER A 272 7.49 1.18 12.64
CA SER A 272 6.33 1.78 13.29
C SER A 272 5.42 2.46 12.28
N SER A 273 4.16 2.60 12.68
CA SER A 273 3.11 3.21 11.87
C SER A 273 2.17 4.01 12.75
N PHE A 274 1.74 5.17 12.25
CA PHE A 274 0.77 6.03 12.91
C PHE A 274 -0.08 6.79 11.90
N SER A 275 -1.17 7.42 12.36
CA SER A 275 -2.05 8.21 11.49
C SER A 275 -2.02 9.69 11.83
N CYS A 276 -2.05 10.51 10.79
CA CYS A 276 -2.34 11.94 10.84
C CYS A 276 -3.69 12.21 10.15
N PHE A 277 -4.29 13.35 10.45
CA PHE A 277 -5.57 13.76 9.85
C PHE A 277 -5.48 15.19 9.33
N THR A 278 -6.09 15.45 8.18
CA THR A 278 -6.22 16.79 7.62
C THR A 278 -7.60 16.99 6.99
N CYS A 279 -8.19 18.16 7.19
CA CYS A 279 -9.37 18.63 6.47
C CYS A 279 -9.03 19.63 5.36
N ASP A 280 -7.74 19.91 5.12
CA ASP A 280 -7.28 20.67 3.95
C ASP A 280 -7.44 19.80 2.71
N GLU A 281 -8.43 20.14 1.89
CA GLU A 281 -8.75 19.43 0.66
C GLU A 281 -7.63 19.47 -0.36
N THR A 282 -6.88 20.57 -0.42
CA THR A 282 -5.76 20.72 -1.37
C THR A 282 -4.67 19.72 -1.01
N LEU A 283 -4.31 19.64 0.27
CA LEU A 283 -3.32 18.67 0.76
C LEU A 283 -3.83 17.23 0.62
N GLY A 284 -5.06 16.97 1.07
CA GLY A 284 -5.66 15.63 1.07
C GLY A 284 -5.75 15.02 -0.32
N ASN A 285 -6.32 15.77 -1.27
CA ASN A 285 -6.42 15.35 -2.67
C ASN A 285 -5.04 15.14 -3.30
N LYS A 286 -4.09 16.04 -3.03
CA LYS A 286 -2.72 15.91 -3.56
C LYS A 286 -2.05 14.64 -3.06
N LEU A 287 -2.16 14.31 -1.77
CA LEU A 287 -1.58 13.08 -1.21
C LEU A 287 -2.26 11.83 -1.78
N GLU A 288 -3.58 11.84 -1.92
CA GLU A 288 -4.35 10.74 -2.49
C GLU A 288 -3.97 10.49 -3.96
N GLU A 289 -3.86 11.54 -4.77
CA GLU A 289 -3.41 11.46 -6.16
C GLU A 289 -2.00 10.84 -6.26
N ARG A 290 -1.05 11.33 -5.44
CA ARG A 290 0.34 10.82 -5.45
C ARG A 290 0.42 9.39 -4.97
N TRP A 291 -0.37 9.01 -3.98
CA TRP A 291 -0.46 7.65 -3.48
C TRP A 291 -0.98 6.68 -4.55
N HIS A 292 -2.08 7.02 -5.24
CA HIS A 292 -2.60 6.22 -6.35
C HIS A 292 -1.62 6.13 -7.52
N LEU A 293 -0.96 7.24 -7.85
CA LEU A 293 0.07 7.27 -8.89
C LEU A 293 1.22 6.30 -8.56
N TYR A 294 1.73 6.35 -7.33
CA TYR A 294 2.79 5.47 -6.85
C TYR A 294 2.36 4.00 -6.92
N LEU A 295 1.17 3.63 -6.43
CA LEU A 295 0.68 2.25 -6.47
C LEU A 295 0.59 1.72 -7.91
N ARG A 296 0.03 2.52 -8.82
CA ARG A 296 -0.06 2.17 -10.24
C ARG A 296 1.31 1.95 -10.86
N LEU A 297 2.25 2.87 -10.65
CA LEU A 297 3.60 2.78 -11.21
C LEU A 297 4.38 1.61 -10.61
N LYS A 298 4.27 1.39 -9.29
CA LYS A 298 4.86 0.24 -8.60
C LYS A 298 4.39 -1.09 -9.20
N MET A 299 3.10 -1.24 -9.50
CA MET A 299 2.60 -2.44 -10.17
C MET A 299 3.20 -2.65 -11.55
N ILE A 300 3.30 -1.58 -12.36
CA ILE A 300 3.87 -1.62 -13.72
C ILE A 300 5.35 -2.00 -13.67
N VAL A 301 6.12 -1.30 -12.82
CA VAL A 301 7.56 -1.52 -12.63
C VAL A 301 7.80 -2.93 -12.09
N ASN A 302 7.10 -3.37 -11.04
CA ASN A 302 7.23 -4.72 -10.50
C ASN A 302 6.95 -5.79 -11.56
N LYS A 303 5.88 -5.64 -12.34
CA LYS A 303 5.56 -6.58 -13.43
C LYS A 303 6.68 -6.65 -14.48
N LYS A 304 7.35 -5.54 -14.77
CA LYS A 304 8.48 -5.48 -15.70
C LYS A 304 9.72 -6.20 -15.13
N TYR A 305 10.10 -5.87 -13.89
CA TYR A 305 11.36 -6.34 -13.31
C TYR A 305 11.28 -7.76 -12.73
N ILE A 306 10.13 -8.20 -12.18
CA ILE A 306 9.94 -9.58 -11.71
C ILE A 306 10.02 -10.58 -12.88
N LYS A 307 9.42 -10.25 -14.03
CA LYS A 307 9.50 -11.09 -15.24
C LYS A 307 10.93 -11.24 -15.76
N ASN A 308 11.77 -10.24 -15.53
CA ASN A 308 13.17 -10.29 -15.96
C ASN A 308 14.04 -11.08 -14.97
N ALA A 309 13.73 -11.01 -13.68
CA ALA A 309 14.37 -11.81 -12.65
C ALA A 309 14.15 -13.32 -12.87
N SER A 310 12.93 -13.73 -13.27
CA SER A 310 12.65 -15.15 -13.54
C SER A 310 13.31 -15.68 -14.81
N LYS A 311 13.57 -14.83 -15.81
CA LYS A 311 14.30 -15.18 -17.03
C LYS A 311 15.81 -15.29 -16.80
N LYS A 312 16.37 -14.44 -15.93
CA LYS A 312 17.74 -14.57 -15.43
C LYS A 312 17.78 -15.61 -14.31
N LYS A 313 17.45 -16.88 -14.60
CA LYS A 313 17.98 -17.98 -13.80
C LYS A 313 19.49 -17.94 -13.96
N ILE A 314 20.16 -17.24 -13.05
CA ILE A 314 21.62 -17.25 -12.95
C ILE A 314 21.99 -18.72 -12.79
N LYS A 315 22.60 -19.33 -13.81
CA LYS A 315 23.30 -20.61 -13.65
C LYS A 315 24.50 -20.31 -12.76
N CYS A 316 24.31 -20.30 -11.45
CA CYS A 316 25.41 -20.40 -10.51
C CYS A 316 26.00 -21.80 -10.69
N ASN A 317 27.04 -21.91 -11.52
CA ASN A 317 27.90 -23.07 -11.50
C ASN A 317 28.64 -23.04 -10.16
N SER A 318 28.18 -23.85 -9.21
CA SER A 318 28.73 -23.99 -7.86
C SER A 318 30.18 -24.50 -7.82
N PHE A 319 30.80 -24.74 -8.97
CA PHE A 319 32.10 -25.41 -9.05
C PHE A 319 33.30 -24.48 -9.27
N ASN A 320 33.10 -23.21 -9.63
CA ASN A 320 34.19 -22.25 -9.74
C ASN A 320 33.69 -20.92 -9.21
N ASN A 321 34.28 -20.42 -8.12
CA ASN A 321 34.04 -19.10 -7.53
C ASN A 321 34.47 -17.95 -8.48
N LYS A 322 33.95 -17.93 -9.70
CA LYS A 322 34.09 -16.87 -10.69
C LYS A 322 32.70 -16.62 -11.30
N CYS A 323 31.99 -15.64 -10.76
CA CYS A 323 30.79 -15.10 -11.39
C CYS A 323 31.21 -14.26 -12.61
N ASN A 324 31.26 -14.89 -13.78
CA ASN A 324 31.34 -14.14 -15.03
C ASN A 324 29.93 -13.67 -15.40
N PHE A 325 29.71 -12.35 -15.44
CA PHE A 325 28.55 -11.78 -16.10
C PHE A 325 28.69 -12.05 -17.60
N ILE A 326 27.88 -12.96 -18.13
CA ILE A 326 27.76 -13.13 -19.58
C ILE A 326 26.84 -12.00 -20.06
N ASN A 327 27.40 -11.08 -20.86
CA ASN A 327 26.65 -10.03 -21.54
C ASN A 327 25.68 -10.61 -22.58
#